data_AF-A0A660ZW43-F1
#
_entry.id   AF-A0A660ZW43-F1
#
_cell.length_a   1.000
_cell.length_b   1.000
_cell.length_c   1.000
_cell.angle_alpha   90.00
_cell.angle_beta   90.00
_cell.angle_gamma   90.00
#
_symmetry.space_group_name_H-M   'P 1'
#
loop_
_entity.id
_entity.type
_entity.pdbx_description
1 polymer ?
#
loop_
_entity_poly.entity_id
_entity_poly.type
_entity_poly.pdbx_seq_one_letter_code
_entity_poly.pdbx_strand_id
1 'polypeptide(L)'
;MKGSTVIIGLLVLLLSGLVAAHWLIQPDPSRRNYEFFPNMVESYARDAQSPTLVLDDGTALDMLPPEGSVARGYMPFAYPATPEGALLAGQELHNPFTADDAAAVARGAIVFSNFCAVCHGGAGHGDGPVTKKGVPPPPNLLLPHSLDMTDGQMFHVITTGQANMASYASQ
;
A
#
# COMPACT_ATOMS: atom_id res chain seq x y z
N MET A 1 -48.65 -17.41 -47.51
CA MET A 1 -48.80 -16.84 -46.15
C MET A 1 -48.37 -17.80 -45.02
N LYS A 2 -48.65 -19.12 -45.08
CA LYS A 2 -48.24 -20.09 -44.03
C LYS A 2 -46.72 -20.30 -43.85
N GLY A 3 -45.92 -20.10 -44.90
CA GLY A 3 -44.45 -20.26 -44.82
C GLY A 3 -43.75 -19.22 -43.96
N SER A 4 -44.21 -17.96 -44.00
CA SER A 4 -43.58 -16.86 -43.26
C SER A 4 -43.81 -16.96 -41.75
N THR A 5 -44.98 -17.44 -41.31
CA THR A 5 -45.30 -17.63 -39.89
C THR A 5 -44.51 -18.79 -39.26
N VAL A 6 -44.21 -19.84 -40.04
CA VAL A 6 -43.36 -20.94 -39.60
C VAL A 6 -41.90 -20.49 -39.44
N ILE A 7 -41.40 -19.68 -40.39
CA ILE A 7 -40.05 -19.11 -40.33
C ILE A 7 -39.91 -18.17 -39.12
N ILE A 8 -40.88 -17.29 -38.89
CA ILE A 8 -40.87 -16.37 -37.73
C ILE A 8 -40.90 -17.16 -36.41
N GLY A 9 -41.70 -18.22 -36.31
CA GLY A 9 -41.74 -19.08 -35.12
C GLY A 9 -40.41 -19.79 -34.82
N LEU A 10 -39.74 -20.30 -35.87
CA LEU A 10 -38.40 -20.91 -35.74
C LEU A 10 -37.34 -19.89 -35.30
N LEU A 11 -37.38 -18.66 -35.84
CA LEU A 11 -36.45 -17.60 -35.46
C LEU A 11 -36.63 -17.17 -33.99
N VAL A 12 -37.88 -17.08 -33.51
CA VAL A 12 -38.16 -16.76 -32.09
C VAL A 12 -37.66 -17.87 -31.16
N LEU A 13 -37.86 -19.14 -31.53
CA LEU A 13 -37.33 -20.28 -30.78
C LEU A 13 -35.79 -20.27 -30.73
N LEU A 14 -35.12 -20.05 -31.86
CA LEU A 14 -33.67 -19.92 -31.92
C LEU A 14 -33.18 -18.77 -31.03
N LEU A 15 -33.80 -17.60 -31.13
CA LEU A 15 -33.42 -16.43 -30.34
C LEU A 15 -33.61 -16.67 -28.83
N SER A 16 -34.74 -17.27 -28.44
CA SER A 16 -34.99 -17.63 -27.04
C SER A 16 -33.98 -18.65 -26.50
N GLY A 17 -33.58 -19.63 -27.33
CA GLY A 17 -32.53 -20.57 -27.01
C GLY A 17 -31.16 -19.92 -26.82
N LEU A 18 -30.81 -18.95 -27.67
CA LEU A 18 -29.56 -18.18 -27.55
C LEU A 18 -29.55 -17.30 -26.30
N VAL A 19 -30.66 -16.65 -25.95
CA VAL A 19 -30.79 -15.86 -24.73
C VAL A 19 -30.69 -16.74 -23.48
N ALA A 20 -31.33 -17.91 -23.48
CA ALA A 20 -31.24 -18.88 -22.40
C ALA A 20 -29.80 -19.43 -22.24
N ALA A 21 -29.14 -19.77 -23.36
CA ALA A 21 -27.75 -20.20 -23.35
C ALA A 21 -26.81 -19.09 -22.84
N HIS A 22 -27.04 -17.83 -23.20
CA HIS A 22 -26.27 -16.71 -22.68
C HIS A 22 -26.44 -16.57 -21.15
N TRP A 23 -27.65 -16.74 -20.62
CA TRP A 23 -27.89 -16.73 -19.17
C TRP A 23 -27.26 -17.92 -18.44
N LEU A 24 -27.16 -19.08 -19.08
CA LEU A 24 -26.59 -20.30 -18.50
C LEU A 24 -25.05 -20.36 -18.59
N ILE A 25 -24.44 -19.69 -19.57
CA ILE A 25 -23.00 -19.67 -19.83
C ILE A 25 -22.42 -18.29 -19.45
N GLN A 26 -22.85 -17.73 -18.33
CA GLN A 26 -22.24 -16.52 -17.79
C GLN A 26 -20.84 -16.88 -17.22
N PRO A 27 -19.81 -16.07 -17.50
CA PRO A 27 -18.54 -16.21 -16.82
C PRO A 27 -18.73 -16.02 -15.32
N ASP A 28 -18.18 -16.93 -14.53
CA ASP A 28 -18.13 -16.78 -13.08
C ASP A 28 -16.91 -15.88 -12.73
N PRO A 29 -17.12 -14.65 -12.23
CA PRO A 29 -16.03 -13.74 -11.90
C PRO A 29 -15.22 -14.19 -10.67
N SER A 30 -15.67 -15.20 -9.93
CA SER A 30 -14.95 -15.74 -8.77
C SER A 30 -13.84 -16.71 -9.14
N ARG A 31 -13.78 -17.18 -10.40
CA ARG A 31 -12.75 -18.10 -10.89
C ARG A 31 -11.96 -17.51 -12.06
N ARG A 32 -10.71 -17.95 -12.19
CA ARG A 32 -9.89 -17.61 -13.36
C ARG A 32 -10.52 -18.21 -14.63
N ASN A 33 -10.40 -17.48 -15.73
CA ASN A 33 -10.90 -17.91 -17.02
C ASN A 33 -9.95 -18.95 -17.66
N TYR A 34 -10.39 -19.62 -18.71
CA TYR A 34 -9.56 -20.56 -19.47
C TYR A 34 -8.46 -19.81 -20.23
N GLU A 35 -7.24 -20.32 -20.15
CA GLU A 35 -6.08 -19.81 -20.89
C GLU A 35 -5.78 -20.72 -22.09
N PHE A 36 -5.59 -20.11 -23.27
CA PHE A 36 -5.22 -20.82 -24.49
C PHE A 36 -3.80 -20.40 -24.89
N PHE A 37 -2.90 -21.38 -25.01
CA PHE A 37 -1.45 -21.20 -25.20
C PHE A 37 -0.73 -20.42 -24.07
N PRO A 38 -0.70 -20.95 -22.83
CA PRO A 38 -0.10 -20.26 -21.67
C PRO A 38 1.43 -20.35 -21.59
N ASN A 39 2.10 -20.79 -22.65
CA ASN A 39 3.52 -21.16 -22.67
C ASN A 39 4.52 -20.02 -22.36
N MET A 40 4.05 -18.78 -22.23
CA MET A 40 4.83 -17.62 -21.77
C MET A 40 4.04 -16.70 -20.80
N VAL A 41 2.91 -17.18 -20.26
CA VAL A 41 2.10 -16.41 -19.29
C VAL A 41 2.77 -16.44 -17.92
N GLU A 42 3.27 -17.60 -17.52
CA GLU A 42 4.03 -17.80 -16.30
C GLU A 42 5.52 -17.88 -16.65
N SER A 43 6.32 -17.02 -16.02
CA SER A 43 7.76 -17.03 -16.23
C SER A 43 8.42 -18.15 -15.42
N TYR A 44 9.45 -18.78 -16.00
CA TYR A 44 10.33 -19.68 -15.23
C TYR A 44 11.14 -18.91 -14.18
N ALA A 45 11.57 -17.69 -14.55
CA ALA A 45 12.08 -16.73 -13.59
C ALA A 45 10.96 -16.31 -12.63
N ARG A 46 11.30 -16.06 -11.37
CA ARG A 46 10.33 -15.81 -10.32
C ARG A 46 10.18 -14.32 -10.09
N ASP A 47 8.94 -13.86 -9.99
CA ASP A 47 8.65 -12.47 -9.61
C ASP A 47 8.96 -12.24 -8.14
N ALA A 48 9.19 -10.97 -7.79
CA ALA A 48 9.63 -10.55 -6.46
C ALA A 48 8.73 -11.02 -5.31
N GLN A 49 7.42 -11.15 -5.56
CA GLN A 49 6.42 -11.58 -4.56
C GLN A 49 5.81 -12.96 -4.86
N SER A 50 6.40 -13.73 -5.78
CA SER A 50 5.85 -15.04 -6.19
C SER A 50 6.12 -16.13 -5.14
N PRO A 51 5.15 -17.01 -4.80
CA PRO A 51 5.31 -18.05 -3.78
C PRO A 51 6.49 -18.98 -4.05
N THR A 52 7.33 -19.29 -3.04
CA THR A 52 8.49 -20.17 -3.21
C THR A 52 8.27 -21.56 -2.63
N LEU A 53 8.86 -22.57 -3.29
CA LEU A 53 8.87 -23.96 -2.84
C LEU A 53 10.09 -24.28 -1.97
N VAL A 54 11.00 -23.31 -1.80
CA VAL A 54 12.25 -23.48 -1.04
C VAL A 54 12.04 -23.28 0.46
N LEU A 55 11.01 -22.52 0.83
CA LEU A 55 10.64 -22.25 2.21
C LEU A 55 9.26 -22.86 2.45
N ASP A 56 9.10 -23.60 3.55
CA ASP A 56 7.89 -24.38 3.87
C ASP A 56 6.66 -23.50 4.17
N ASP A 57 6.84 -22.18 4.27
CA ASP A 57 5.82 -21.15 4.52
C ASP A 57 5.21 -20.56 3.24
N GLY A 58 5.73 -20.90 2.06
CA GLY A 58 5.14 -20.55 0.76
C GLY A 58 5.38 -19.10 0.31
N THR A 59 6.25 -18.35 0.97
CA THR A 59 6.48 -16.91 0.72
C THR A 59 7.91 -16.67 0.25
N ALA A 60 8.11 -16.22 -1.00
CA ALA A 60 9.46 -15.83 -1.45
C ALA A 60 9.99 -14.57 -0.74
N LEU A 61 9.09 -13.76 -0.16
CA LEU A 61 9.43 -12.55 0.57
C LEU A 61 10.17 -12.82 1.89
N ASP A 62 10.12 -14.05 2.40
CA ASP A 62 10.70 -14.40 3.70
C ASP A 62 12.18 -14.80 3.61
N MET A 63 12.81 -14.65 2.44
CA MET A 63 14.26 -14.60 2.34
C MET A 63 14.77 -13.25 2.85
N LEU A 64 14.67 -13.04 4.16
CA LEU A 64 15.25 -11.88 4.81
C LEU A 64 16.75 -11.84 4.54
N PRO A 65 17.32 -10.66 4.24
CA PRO A 65 18.76 -10.54 4.09
C PRO A 65 19.45 -10.91 5.42
N PRO A 66 20.69 -11.44 5.39
CA PRO A 66 21.43 -11.72 6.60
C PRO A 66 21.49 -10.49 7.51
N GLU A 67 21.35 -10.72 8.81
CA GLU A 67 21.37 -9.65 9.81
C GLU A 67 22.67 -8.83 9.71
N GLY A 68 22.54 -7.49 9.76
CA GLY A 68 23.67 -6.56 9.65
C GLY A 68 24.22 -6.36 8.24
N SER A 69 23.64 -6.98 7.21
CA SER A 69 24.03 -6.71 5.83
C SER A 69 23.61 -5.30 5.39
N VAL A 70 24.52 -4.59 4.70
CA VAL A 70 24.29 -3.23 4.19
C VAL A 70 24.37 -3.24 2.68
N ALA A 71 23.28 -2.85 2.01
CA ALA A 71 23.24 -2.78 0.56
C ALA A 71 24.13 -1.64 0.03
N ARG A 72 24.71 -1.82 -1.17
CA ARG A 72 25.51 -0.77 -1.80
C ARG A 72 24.64 0.47 -2.09
N GLY A 73 25.10 1.64 -1.65
CA GLY A 73 24.37 2.90 -1.79
C GLY A 73 23.31 3.15 -0.71
N TYR A 74 23.17 2.25 0.26
CA TYR A 74 22.31 2.44 1.42
C TYR A 74 23.14 2.75 2.66
N MET A 75 22.75 3.77 3.42
CA MET A 75 23.32 4.09 4.72
C MET A 75 22.26 3.79 5.78
N PRO A 76 22.50 2.83 6.69
CA PRO A 76 21.57 2.53 7.76
C PRO A 76 21.33 3.75 8.65
N PHE A 77 20.09 3.91 9.10
CA PHE A 77 19.74 4.93 10.07
C PHE A 77 20.48 4.65 11.39
N ALA A 78 21.31 5.60 11.83
CA ALA A 78 22.28 5.37 12.91
C ALA A 78 21.71 5.53 14.32
N TYR A 79 20.49 6.07 14.46
CA TYR A 79 19.91 6.41 15.77
C TYR A 79 19.02 5.28 16.28
N PRO A 80 19.18 4.86 17.56
CA PRO A 80 18.35 3.79 18.13
C PRO A 80 16.90 4.26 18.30
N ALA A 81 15.96 3.32 18.29
CA ALA A 81 14.52 3.57 18.50
C ALA A 81 14.20 3.87 19.98
N THR A 82 14.86 4.87 20.57
CA THR A 82 14.64 5.33 21.94
C THR A 82 14.41 6.86 21.99
N PRO A 83 13.84 7.40 23.07
CA PRO A 83 13.67 8.84 23.23
C PRO A 83 15.00 9.61 23.13
N GLU A 84 16.09 9.05 23.67
CA GLU A 84 17.43 9.62 23.58
C GLU A 84 17.94 9.62 22.14
N GLY A 85 17.65 8.56 21.38
CA GLY A 85 17.94 8.49 19.95
C GLY A 85 17.22 9.56 19.15
N ALA A 86 15.95 9.86 19.48
CA ALA A 86 15.20 10.95 18.87
C ALA A 86 15.86 12.32 19.17
N LEU A 87 16.25 12.56 20.42
CA LEU A 87 16.91 13.80 20.81
C LEU A 87 18.26 13.99 20.10
N LEU A 88 19.07 12.93 19.99
CA LEU A 88 20.33 12.94 19.24
C LEU A 88 20.10 13.21 17.75
N ALA A 89 19.13 12.52 17.14
CA ALA A 89 18.74 12.77 15.75
C ALA A 89 18.33 14.23 15.54
N GLY A 90 17.61 14.83 16.48
CA GLY A 90 17.27 16.26 16.43
C GLY A 90 18.44 17.23 16.50
N GLN A 91 19.56 16.83 17.11
CA GLN A 91 20.75 17.65 17.23
C GLN A 91 21.67 17.50 16.01
N GLU A 92 21.74 16.29 15.45
CA GLU A 92 22.72 15.94 14.41
C GLU A 92 22.13 15.91 12.99
N LEU A 93 20.83 15.64 12.83
CA LEU A 93 20.17 15.63 11.52
C LEU A 93 19.57 16.99 11.20
N HIS A 94 19.87 17.44 9.98
CA HIS A 94 19.28 18.63 9.40
C HIS A 94 18.47 18.24 8.18
N ASN A 95 17.28 18.83 8.06
CA ASN A 95 16.44 18.67 6.88
C ASN A 95 17.15 19.32 5.68
N PRO A 96 17.47 18.55 4.62
CA PRO A 96 18.11 19.11 3.44
C PRO A 96 17.15 19.96 2.59
N PHE A 97 15.85 19.93 2.89
CA PHE A 97 14.80 20.68 2.20
C PHE A 97 14.32 21.85 3.06
N THR A 98 13.89 22.91 2.41
CA THR A 98 13.28 24.09 3.05
C THR A 98 11.80 24.19 2.71
N ALA A 99 11.03 24.95 3.50
CA ALA A 99 9.61 25.20 3.22
C ALA A 99 9.36 25.85 1.84
N ASP A 100 10.35 26.56 1.29
CA ASP A 100 10.27 27.17 -0.04
C ASP A 100 10.55 26.19 -1.20
N ASP A 101 10.96 24.96 -0.89
CA ASP A 101 11.10 23.91 -1.91
C ASP A 101 9.71 23.38 -2.30
N ALA A 102 9.14 24.00 -3.33
CA ALA A 102 7.81 23.67 -3.82
C ALA A 102 7.66 22.19 -4.22
N ALA A 103 8.73 21.54 -4.73
CA ALA A 103 8.68 20.15 -5.13
C ALA A 103 8.65 19.22 -3.90
N ALA A 104 9.48 19.52 -2.90
CA ALA A 104 9.48 18.79 -1.63
C ALA A 104 8.14 18.94 -0.90
N VAL A 105 7.60 20.16 -0.81
CA VAL A 105 6.30 20.42 -0.17
C VAL A 105 5.16 19.71 -0.90
N ALA A 106 5.13 19.77 -2.24
CA ALA A 106 4.11 19.08 -3.02
C ALA A 106 4.15 17.56 -2.82
N ARG A 107 5.35 16.97 -2.79
CA ARG A 107 5.52 15.54 -2.48
C ARG A 107 5.13 15.23 -1.04
N GLY A 108 5.52 16.06 -0.09
CA GLY A 108 5.17 15.93 1.32
C GLY A 108 3.67 15.92 1.56
N ALA A 109 2.91 16.77 0.86
CA ALA A 109 1.45 16.78 0.94
C ALA A 109 0.82 15.44 0.50
N ILE A 110 1.36 14.83 -0.56
CA ILE A 110 0.90 13.51 -1.06
C ILE A 110 1.22 12.42 -0.03
N VAL A 111 2.46 12.41 0.49
CA VAL A 111 2.91 11.43 1.49
C VAL A 111 2.08 11.55 2.76
N PHE A 112 1.88 12.76 3.27
CA PHE A 112 1.07 13.02 4.46
C PHE A 112 -0.37 12.54 4.27
N SER A 113 -0.98 12.86 3.11
CA SER A 113 -2.36 12.45 2.83
C SER A 113 -2.54 10.93 2.77
N ASN A 114 -1.55 10.21 2.23
CA ASN A 114 -1.63 8.76 2.05
C ASN A 114 -1.29 7.98 3.32
N PHE A 115 -0.31 8.42 4.10
CA PHE A 115 0.24 7.62 5.21
C PHE A 115 -0.04 8.21 6.59
N CYS A 116 -0.11 9.54 6.73
CA CYS A 116 -0.18 10.19 8.04
C CYS A 116 -1.61 10.62 8.41
N ALA A 117 -2.36 11.17 7.45
CA ALA A 117 -3.68 11.76 7.66
C ALA A 117 -4.74 10.73 8.09
N VAL A 118 -4.51 9.44 7.81
CA VAL A 118 -5.37 8.34 8.25
C VAL A 118 -5.48 8.28 9.78
N CYS A 119 -4.40 8.63 10.49
CA CYS A 119 -4.35 8.71 11.95
C CYS A 119 -4.38 10.15 12.47
N HIS A 120 -3.53 11.02 11.91
CA HIS A 120 -3.36 12.40 12.38
C HIS A 120 -4.43 13.38 11.87
N GLY A 121 -5.27 12.98 10.91
CA GLY A 121 -6.24 13.86 10.26
C GLY A 121 -5.59 14.79 9.22
N GLY A 122 -6.39 15.27 8.26
CA GLY A 122 -5.90 16.13 7.18
C GLY A 122 -5.33 17.47 7.65
N ALA A 123 -5.79 17.97 8.80
CA ALA A 123 -5.29 19.17 9.45
C ALA A 123 -4.27 18.89 10.57
N GLY A 124 -3.93 17.62 10.82
CA GLY A 124 -2.98 17.24 11.87
C GLY A 124 -3.53 17.26 13.30
N HIS A 125 -4.85 17.32 13.50
CA HIS A 125 -5.47 17.42 14.83
C HIS A 125 -5.46 16.12 15.66
N GLY A 126 -5.04 15.00 15.09
CA GLY A 126 -5.13 13.68 15.73
C GLY A 126 -6.52 13.05 15.64
N ASP A 127 -7.36 13.50 14.71
CA ASP A 127 -8.77 13.10 14.55
C ASP A 127 -9.04 12.31 13.27
N GLY A 128 -8.02 11.61 12.75
CA GLY A 128 -8.09 10.80 11.54
C GLY A 128 -9.15 9.68 11.62
N PRO A 129 -9.62 9.16 10.48
CA PRO A 129 -10.72 8.19 10.42
C PRO A 129 -10.53 6.93 11.29
N VAL A 130 -9.30 6.48 11.52
CA VAL A 130 -9.03 5.28 12.34
C VAL A 130 -9.26 5.51 13.83
N THR A 131 -9.17 6.75 14.32
CA THR A 131 -9.42 7.05 15.73
C THR A 131 -10.90 6.86 16.07
N LYS A 132 -11.77 7.13 15.10
CA LYS A 132 -13.22 6.86 15.15
C LYS A 132 -13.55 5.36 15.17
N LYS A 133 -12.56 4.49 14.97
CA LYS A 133 -12.67 3.02 14.97
C LYS A 133 -11.98 2.35 16.17
N GLY A 134 -11.52 3.14 17.15
CA GLY A 134 -10.98 2.63 18.42
C GLY A 134 -9.46 2.66 18.54
N VAL A 135 -8.73 3.16 17.53
CA VAL A 135 -7.31 3.47 17.69
C VAL A 135 -7.16 4.70 18.60
N PRO A 136 -6.32 4.69 19.64
CA PRO A 136 -6.09 5.87 20.47
C PRO A 136 -5.66 7.07 19.60
N PRO A 137 -6.25 8.27 19.82
CA PRO A 137 -5.93 9.42 19.00
C PRO A 137 -4.44 9.79 19.16
N PRO A 138 -3.70 9.99 18.05
CA PRO A 138 -2.34 10.45 18.14
C PRO A 138 -2.30 11.93 18.57
N PRO A 139 -1.12 12.45 18.95
CA PRO A 139 -1.01 13.84 19.35
C PRO A 139 -1.38 14.81 18.23
N ASN A 140 -1.93 15.96 18.62
CA ASN A 140 -2.21 17.06 17.70
C ASN A 140 -0.91 17.76 17.31
N LEU A 141 -0.60 17.75 16.02
CA LEU A 141 0.63 18.27 15.43
C LEU A 141 0.76 19.80 15.52
N LEU A 142 -0.32 20.50 15.86
CA LEU A 142 -0.37 21.96 16.00
C LEU A 142 -0.15 22.45 17.44
N LEU A 143 0.07 21.53 18.39
CA LEU A 143 0.35 21.89 19.78
C LEU A 143 1.86 22.00 20.05
N PRO A 144 2.28 22.77 21.07
CA PRO A 144 3.69 23.05 21.34
C PRO A 144 4.59 21.82 21.37
N HIS A 145 4.16 20.74 22.02
CA HIS A 145 4.93 19.50 22.09
C HIS A 145 5.33 18.91 20.72
N SER A 146 4.54 19.16 19.67
CA SER A 146 4.84 18.75 18.28
C SER A 146 5.58 19.84 17.52
N LEU A 147 5.17 21.10 17.69
CA LEU A 147 5.80 22.25 17.01
C LEU A 147 7.23 22.53 17.49
N ASP A 148 7.54 22.19 18.74
CA ASP A 148 8.87 22.36 19.35
C ASP A 148 9.82 21.22 18.97
N MET A 149 9.34 20.16 18.31
CA MET A 149 10.22 19.09 17.82
C MET A 149 11.06 19.60 16.66
N THR A 150 12.34 19.24 16.68
CA THR A 150 13.24 19.51 15.55
C THR A 150 12.93 18.58 14.38
N ASP A 151 13.24 18.99 13.15
CA ASP A 151 13.03 18.16 11.96
C ASP A 151 13.70 16.78 12.08
N GLY A 152 14.89 16.71 12.68
CA GLY A 152 15.60 15.45 12.93
C GLY A 152 14.86 14.53 13.92
N GLN A 153 14.24 15.09 14.96
CA GLN A 153 13.36 14.33 15.88
C GLN A 153 12.14 13.80 15.16
N MET A 154 11.46 14.63 14.34
CA MET A 154 10.31 14.18 13.57
C MET A 154 10.69 13.06 12.60
N PHE A 155 11.82 13.19 11.91
CA PHE A 155 12.31 12.16 10.99
C PHE A 155 12.63 10.85 11.71
N HIS A 156 13.20 10.92 12.92
CA HIS A 156 13.41 9.75 13.78
C HIS A 156 12.09 9.04 14.10
N VAL A 157 11.08 9.77 14.58
CA VAL A 157 9.76 9.21 14.92
C VAL A 157 9.09 8.56 13.71
N ILE A 158 9.19 9.17 12.53
CA ILE A 158 8.69 8.58 11.28
C ILE A 158 9.44 7.29 10.95
N THR A 159 10.77 7.30 11.08
CA THR A 159 11.63 6.17 10.71
C THR A 159 11.48 5.00 11.66
N THR A 160 11.51 5.21 12.98
CA THR A 160 11.51 4.13 13.97
C THR A 160 10.15 3.87 14.61
N GLY A 161 9.21 4.80 14.49
CA GLY A 161 7.97 4.79 15.25
C GLY A 161 8.15 5.35 16.66
N GLN A 162 7.04 5.61 17.34
CA GLN A 162 6.99 6.05 18.75
C GLN A 162 5.69 5.61 19.41
N ALA A 163 5.80 4.93 20.56
CA ALA A 163 4.65 4.41 21.32
C ALA A 163 3.72 3.56 20.43
N ASN A 164 2.50 4.04 20.16
CA ASN A 164 1.52 3.33 19.33
C ASN A 164 1.70 3.58 17.82
N MET A 165 2.58 4.50 17.42
CA MET A 165 2.92 4.74 16.03
C MET A 165 4.00 3.75 15.59
N ALA A 166 3.67 2.91 14.61
CA ALA A 166 4.62 1.99 13.99
C ALA A 166 5.71 2.73 13.20
N SER A 167 6.80 2.01 12.88
CA SER A 167 7.82 2.49 11.94
C SER A 167 7.24 2.62 10.52
N TYR A 168 7.60 3.71 9.83
CA TYR A 168 7.29 3.94 8.43
C TYR A 168 8.53 3.86 7.52
N ALA A 169 9.66 3.31 8.00
CA ALA A 169 10.91 3.23 7.22
C ALA A 169 10.81 2.45 5.89
N SER A 170 9.77 1.62 5.72
CA SER A 170 9.52 0.86 4.49
C SER A 170 8.81 1.64 3.38
N GLN A 171 8.29 2.84 3.68
CA GLN A 171 7.46 3.64 2.77
C GLN A 171 8.28 4.65 1.96
#